data_AF-A0A9D0J892-F1
#
_entry.id   AF-A0A9D0J892-F1
#
_cell.length_a   1.000
_cell.length_b   1.000
_cell.length_c   1.000
_cell.angle_alpha   90.00
_cell.angle_beta   90.00
_cell.angle_gamma   90.00
#
_symmetry.space_group_name_H-M   'P 1'
#
loop_
_entity.id
_entity.type
_entity.pdbx_description
1 polymer ?
#
loop_
_entity_poly.entity_id
_entity_poly.type
_entity_poly.pdbx_seq_one_letter_code
_entity_poly.pdbx_strand_id
1 'polypeptide(L)'
;KVRFINNHTGSLFTEDFESMHKLIEVLDRYGITFVDSRTTAKTKVPEIMETLHRPYISRDVFLDHSPDVPSVKKAVAHAVKIAKKYGYVIAIGHPHKNTLKGLVESKEVLKQVRLVYIDELADNLKR
;
A
#
# COMPACT_ATOMS: atom_id res chain seq x y z
N LYS A 1 -18.54 -4.78 5.40
CA LYS A 1 -18.32 -5.23 4.00
C LYS A 1 -16.90 -4.89 3.61
N VAL A 2 -16.19 -5.75 2.88
CA VAL A 2 -14.82 -5.45 2.38
C VAL A 2 -14.89 -4.29 1.40
N ARG A 3 -14.01 -3.28 1.56
CA ARG A 3 -13.88 -2.12 0.65
C ARG A 3 -12.56 -2.12 -0.14
N PHE A 4 -11.52 -2.75 0.40
CA PHE A 4 -10.18 -2.78 -0.19
C PHE A 4 -9.63 -4.19 -0.13
N ILE A 5 -8.84 -4.56 -1.13
CA ILE A 5 -8.07 -5.80 -1.18
C ILE A 5 -6.69 -5.51 -1.76
N ASN A 6 -5.66 -6.20 -1.26
CA ASN A 6 -4.32 -6.16 -1.82
C ASN A 6 -3.85 -7.56 -2.22
N ASN A 7 -2.80 -7.65 -3.03
CA ASN A 7 -2.17 -8.92 -3.33
C ASN A 7 -1.17 -9.34 -2.25
N HIS A 8 -1.16 -10.64 -1.95
CA HIS A 8 -0.08 -11.31 -1.25
C HIS A 8 0.73 -12.11 -2.27
N THR A 9 2.03 -11.85 -2.41
CA THR A 9 2.83 -12.35 -3.54
C THR A 9 2.21 -11.93 -4.88
N GLY A 10 2.13 -12.84 -5.86
CA GLY A 10 1.33 -12.64 -7.06
C GLY A 10 2.06 -11.95 -8.20
N SER A 11 3.38 -11.88 -8.19
CA SER A 11 4.17 -11.20 -9.24
C SER A 11 3.77 -11.66 -10.65
N LEU A 12 3.66 -12.97 -10.89
CA LEU A 12 3.22 -13.51 -12.18
C LEU A 12 1.84 -13.01 -12.59
N PHE A 13 0.88 -13.00 -11.65
CA PHE A 13 -0.49 -12.57 -11.93
C PHE A 13 -0.54 -11.06 -12.17
N THR A 14 0.15 -10.27 -11.34
CA THR A 14 0.19 -8.80 -11.48
C THR A 14 0.92 -8.32 -12.74
N GLU A 15 1.80 -9.13 -13.32
CA GLU A 15 2.50 -8.85 -14.59
C GLU A 15 1.64 -9.15 -15.83
N ASP A 16 0.55 -9.91 -15.66
CA ASP A 16 -0.36 -10.25 -16.74
C ASP A 16 -1.51 -9.23 -16.84
N PHE A 17 -1.51 -8.45 -17.92
CA PHE A 17 -2.49 -7.38 -18.13
C PHE A 17 -3.92 -7.92 -18.18
N GLU A 18 -4.15 -8.96 -18.97
CA GLU A 18 -5.50 -9.53 -19.21
C GLU A 18 -6.12 -10.08 -17.92
N SER A 19 -5.35 -10.82 -17.13
CA SER A 19 -5.82 -11.42 -15.87
C SER A 19 -6.09 -10.36 -14.81
N MET A 20 -5.20 -9.37 -14.67
CA MET A 20 -5.41 -8.26 -13.73
C MET A 20 -6.56 -7.37 -14.14
N HIS A 21 -6.74 -7.10 -15.44
CA HIS A 21 -7.85 -6.30 -15.94
C HIS A 21 -9.18 -6.94 -15.56
N LYS A 22 -9.35 -8.23 -15.85
CA LYS A 22 -10.55 -9.00 -15.48
C LYS A 22 -10.80 -8.98 -13.97
N LEU A 23 -9.75 -9.13 -13.15
CA LEU A 23 -9.89 -9.05 -11.70
C LEU A 23 -10.42 -7.68 -11.27
N ILE A 24 -9.81 -6.60 -11.76
CA ILE A 24 -10.20 -5.22 -11.41
C ILE A 24 -11.66 -4.95 -11.82
N GLU A 25 -12.09 -5.36 -13.01
CA GLU A 25 -13.49 -5.26 -13.43
C GLU A 25 -14.46 -6.02 -12.52
N VAL A 26 -14.08 -7.22 -12.06
CA VAL A 26 -14.91 -7.95 -11.09
C VAL A 26 -14.99 -7.21 -9.77
N LEU A 27 -13.87 -6.73 -9.23
CA LEU A 27 -13.83 -6.00 -7.97
C LEU A 27 -14.67 -4.71 -8.01
N ASP A 28 -14.64 -4.00 -9.14
CA ASP A 28 -15.44 -2.79 -9.36
C ASP A 28 -16.94 -3.06 -9.26
N ARG A 29 -17.43 -4.19 -9.80
CA ARG A 29 -18.85 -4.59 -9.67
C ARG A 29 -19.29 -4.80 -8.22
N TYR A 30 -18.36 -5.11 -7.32
CA TYR A 30 -18.63 -5.27 -5.89
C TYR A 30 -18.32 -4.01 -5.06
N GLY A 31 -17.79 -2.96 -5.69
CA GLY A 31 -17.34 -1.74 -5.03
C GLY A 31 -16.09 -1.96 -4.17
N ILE A 32 -15.19 -2.85 -4.60
CA ILE A 32 -13.94 -3.16 -3.91
C ILE A 32 -12.78 -2.53 -4.69
N THR A 33 -11.95 -1.74 -4.03
CA THR A 33 -10.76 -1.13 -4.63
C THR A 33 -9.53 -2.02 -4.44
N PHE A 34 -8.77 -2.24 -5.51
CA PHE A 34 -7.51 -2.96 -5.45
C PHE A 34 -6.36 -2.04 -5.00
N VAL A 35 -5.51 -2.53 -4.11
CA VAL A 35 -4.32 -1.86 -3.59
C VAL A 35 -3.10 -2.70 -3.95
N ASP A 36 -2.24 -2.18 -4.82
CA ASP A 36 -1.08 -2.94 -5.29
C ASP A 36 0.03 -2.98 -4.22
N SER A 37 0.33 -4.16 -3.70
CA SER A 37 1.45 -4.40 -2.78
C SER A 37 2.81 -4.29 -3.48
N ARG A 38 2.84 -4.17 -4.82
CA ARG A 38 4.03 -4.01 -5.68
C ARG A 38 5.10 -5.05 -5.40
N THR A 39 4.76 -6.33 -5.50
CA THR A 39 5.71 -7.45 -5.33
C THR A 39 6.66 -7.62 -6.52
N THR A 40 6.40 -6.90 -7.61
CA THR A 40 7.24 -6.80 -8.80
C THR A 40 7.17 -5.38 -9.37
N ALA A 41 8.26 -4.93 -9.99
CA ALA A 41 8.30 -3.65 -10.70
C ALA A 41 7.52 -3.67 -12.02
N LYS A 42 7.23 -4.87 -12.55
CA LYS A 42 6.57 -5.09 -13.85
C LYS A 42 5.04 -5.17 -13.75
N THR A 43 4.46 -4.89 -12.58
CA THR A 43 3.01 -4.89 -12.36
C THR A 43 2.29 -4.04 -13.41
N LYS A 44 1.18 -4.56 -13.94
CA LYS A 44 0.32 -3.94 -14.95
C LYS A 44 -0.82 -3.12 -14.37
N VAL A 45 -0.96 -3.11 -13.05
CA VAL A 45 -2.00 -2.35 -12.35
C VAL A 45 -1.98 -0.85 -12.70
N PRO A 46 -0.83 -0.15 -12.78
CA PRO A 46 -0.84 1.26 -13.16
C PRO A 46 -1.46 1.50 -14.55
N GLU A 47 -1.07 0.68 -15.53
CA GLU A 47 -1.53 0.74 -16.92
C GLU A 47 -3.04 0.47 -17.04
N ILE A 48 -3.53 -0.50 -16.27
CA ILE A 48 -4.96 -0.83 -16.21
C ILE A 48 -5.76 0.30 -15.55
N MET A 49 -5.29 0.84 -14.42
CA MET A 49 -5.98 1.93 -13.72
C MET A 49 -6.06 3.19 -14.59
N GLU A 50 -5.00 3.49 -15.35
CA GLU A 50 -5.00 4.59 -16.33
C GLU A 50 -6.04 4.36 -17.43
N THR A 51 -6.08 3.17 -18.04
CA THR A 51 -7.07 2.79 -19.06
C THR A 51 -8.52 2.94 -18.55
N LEU A 52 -8.76 2.55 -17.30
CA LEU A 52 -10.06 2.63 -16.64
C LEU A 52 -10.35 4.02 -16.05
N HIS A 53 -9.46 5.00 -16.19
CA HIS A 53 -9.55 6.34 -15.61
C HIS A 53 -9.81 6.29 -14.09
N ARG A 54 -9.05 5.45 -13.39
CA ARG A 54 -9.15 5.21 -11.95
C ARG A 54 -7.89 5.67 -11.20
N PRO A 55 -8.04 6.14 -9.94
CA PRO A 55 -6.89 6.35 -9.08
C PRO A 55 -6.11 5.06 -8.85
N TYR A 56 -4.79 5.12 -9.03
CA TYR A 56 -3.89 4.02 -8.70
C TYR A 56 -3.44 4.13 -7.25
N ILE A 57 -3.74 3.11 -6.45
CA ILE A 57 -3.35 3.01 -5.04
C ILE A 57 -2.31 1.90 -4.91
N SER A 58 -1.12 2.24 -4.42
CA SER A 58 -0.03 1.27 -4.29
C SER A 58 0.84 1.52 -3.08
N ARG A 59 1.56 0.50 -2.65
CA ARG A 59 2.55 0.60 -1.60
C ARG A 59 3.75 1.43 -2.04
N ASP A 60 4.13 2.40 -1.20
CA ASP A 60 5.38 3.15 -1.33
C ASP A 60 6.53 2.53 -0.52
N VAL A 61 6.24 2.13 0.73
CA VAL A 61 7.25 1.60 1.67
C VAL A 61 6.85 0.23 2.19
N PHE A 62 7.79 -0.70 2.22
CA PHE A 62 7.63 -1.98 2.93
C PHE A 62 8.36 -1.91 4.27
N LEU A 63 7.64 -2.16 5.36
CA LEU A 63 8.14 -1.90 6.71
C LEU A 63 9.09 -2.97 7.23
N ASP A 64 8.88 -4.23 6.85
CA ASP A 64 9.53 -5.38 7.47
C ASP A 64 10.15 -6.34 6.47
N HIS A 65 10.76 -5.78 5.41
CA HIS A 65 11.62 -6.56 4.51
C HIS A 65 12.69 -7.35 5.28
N SER A 66 13.30 -6.68 6.27
CA SER A 66 14.10 -7.32 7.32
C SER A 66 13.28 -7.32 8.60
N PRO A 67 12.94 -8.47 9.18
CA PRO A 67 12.00 -8.57 10.29
C PRO A 67 12.62 -8.24 11.66
N ASP A 68 13.69 -7.44 11.71
CA ASP A 68 14.29 -6.95 12.96
C ASP A 68 13.77 -5.55 13.34
N VAL A 69 13.69 -5.30 14.64
CA VAL A 69 13.13 -4.04 15.18
C VAL A 69 13.87 -2.80 14.67
N PRO A 70 15.22 -2.73 14.65
CA PRO A 70 15.95 -1.61 14.06
C PRO A 70 15.58 -1.31 12.60
N SER A 71 15.50 -2.34 11.76
CA SER A 71 15.12 -2.19 10.34
C SER A 71 13.70 -1.64 10.18
N VAL A 72 12.74 -2.15 10.96
CA VAL A 72 11.36 -1.63 10.97
C VAL A 72 11.33 -0.15 11.36
N LYS A 73 12.04 0.23 12.43
CA LYS A 73 12.11 1.63 12.88
C LYS A 73 12.69 2.55 11.81
N LYS A 74 13.72 2.08 11.09
CA LYS A 74 14.31 2.81 9.95
C LYS A 74 13.31 2.97 8.81
N ALA A 75 12.56 1.92 8.48
CA ALA A 75 11.53 1.97 7.45
C ALA A 75 10.37 2.91 7.83
N VAL A 76 9.95 2.93 9.10
CA VAL A 76 8.95 3.88 9.61
C VAL A 76 9.44 5.33 9.49
N ALA A 77 10.68 5.62 9.91
CA ALA A 77 11.25 6.95 9.77
C ALA A 77 11.36 7.39 8.30
N HIS A 78 11.70 6.46 7.41
CA HIS A 78 11.71 6.70 5.97
C HIS A 78 10.30 7.02 5.42
N ALA A 79 9.28 6.25 5.81
CA ALA A 79 7.89 6.51 5.42
C ALA A 79 7.43 7.90 5.88
N VAL A 80 7.69 8.28 7.13
CA VAL A 80 7.35 9.62 7.64
C VAL A 80 8.06 10.73 6.86
N LYS A 81 9.32 10.53 6.47
CA LYS A 81 10.05 11.49 5.63
C LYS A 81 9.40 11.63 4.24
N ILE A 82 8.97 10.54 3.62
CA ILE A 82 8.25 10.55 2.33
C ILE A 82 6.93 11.29 2.48
N ALA A 83 6.12 10.96 3.49
CA ALA A 83 4.83 11.60 3.74
C ALA A 83 4.95 13.12 3.89
N LYS A 84 5.96 13.60 4.63
CA LYS A 84 6.22 15.03 4.78
C LYS A 84 6.61 15.72 3.48
N LYS A 85 7.24 15.01 2.55
CA LYS A 85 7.70 15.57 1.26
C LYS A 85 6.59 15.58 0.21
N TYR A 86 5.79 14.52 0.15
CA TYR A 86 4.81 14.29 -0.92
C TYR A 86 3.35 14.41 -0.47
N GLY A 87 3.11 14.73 0.80
CA GLY A 87 1.77 14.88 1.40
C GLY A 87 1.23 13.60 2.01
N TYR A 88 1.53 12.44 1.44
CA TYR A 88 1.14 11.13 1.99
C TYR A 88 2.13 10.02 1.64
N VAL A 89 1.96 8.87 2.26
CA VAL A 89 2.67 7.62 1.95
C VAL A 89 1.79 6.44 2.34
N ILE A 90 1.86 5.35 1.59
CA ILE A 90 1.26 4.06 1.95
C ILE A 90 2.39 3.11 2.33
N ALA A 91 2.44 2.74 3.61
CA ALA A 91 3.36 1.75 4.13
C ALA A 91 2.63 0.44 4.43
N ILE A 92 3.19 -0.69 4.00
CA ILE A 92 2.67 -2.03 4.29
C ILE A 92 3.73 -2.81 5.08
N GLY A 93 3.28 -3.58 6.06
CA GLY A 93 4.09 -4.59 6.74
C GLY A 93 3.19 -5.74 7.18
N HIS A 94 3.79 -6.74 7.81
CA HIS A 94 3.10 -7.90 8.34
C HIS A 94 2.93 -7.79 9.87
N PRO A 95 1.95 -8.48 10.47
CA PRO A 95 1.72 -8.46 11.91
C PRO A 95 2.72 -9.34 12.68
N HIS A 96 4.01 -9.28 12.33
CA HIS A 96 5.05 -9.97 13.07
C HIS A 96 5.34 -9.28 14.40
N LYS A 97 5.78 -10.06 15.40
CA LYS A 97 6.14 -9.55 16.74
C LYS A 97 7.10 -8.37 16.68
N ASN A 98 8.13 -8.45 15.83
CA ASN A 98 9.12 -7.40 15.69
C ASN A 98 8.59 -6.18 14.91
N THR A 99 7.71 -6.38 13.92
CA THR A 99 7.05 -5.28 13.20
C THR A 99 6.19 -4.46 14.16
N LEU A 100 5.36 -5.12 14.98
CA LEU A 100 4.54 -4.46 15.99
C LEU A 100 5.39 -3.74 17.03
N LYS A 101 6.47 -4.38 17.53
CA LYS A 101 7.40 -3.74 18.47
C LYS A 101 8.08 -2.51 17.86
N GLY A 102 8.53 -2.59 16.61
CA GLY A 102 9.11 -1.45 15.89
C GLY A 102 8.14 -0.29 15.73
N LEU A 103 6.87 -0.56 15.42
CA LEU A 103 5.83 0.46 15.35
C LEU A 103 5.59 1.16 16.71
N VAL A 104 5.49 0.38 17.80
CA VAL A 104 5.33 0.93 19.16
C VAL A 104 6.52 1.80 19.56
N GLU A 105 7.75 1.33 19.29
CA GLU A 105 8.96 2.10 19.58
C GLU A 105 9.13 3.34 18.69
N SER A 106 8.50 3.36 17.52
CA SER A 106 8.49 4.51 16.60
C SER A 106 7.39 5.54 16.88
N LYS A 107 6.65 5.44 17.99
CA LYS A 107 5.51 6.33 18.32
C LYS A 107 5.82 7.83 18.16
N GLU A 108 7.00 8.29 18.60
CA GLU A 108 7.36 9.72 18.53
C GLU A 108 7.62 10.17 17.09
N VAL A 109 8.08 9.27 16.23
CA VAL A 109 8.23 9.53 14.79
C VAL A 109 6.87 9.56 14.11
N LEU A 110 5.98 8.63 14.47
CA LEU A 110 4.63 8.54 13.91
C LEU A 110 3.76 9.75 14.28
N LYS A 111 3.96 10.37 15.46
CA LYS A 111 3.27 11.63 15.85
C LYS A 111 3.55 12.81 14.91
N GLN A 112 4.58 12.74 14.09
CA GLN A 112 4.92 13.81 13.15
C GLN A 112 4.04 13.82 11.90
N VAL A 113 3.17 12.83 11.74
CA VAL A 113 2.20 12.69 10.65
C VAL A 113 0.86 12.25 11.22
N ARG A 114 -0.21 12.42 10.46
CA ARG A 114 -1.51 11.86 10.80
C ARG A 114 -1.61 10.45 10.23
N LEU A 115 -1.74 9.45 11.11
CA LEU A 115 -2.14 8.11 10.69
C LEU A 115 -3.63 8.13 10.34
N VAL A 116 -3.97 7.58 9.19
CA VAL A 116 -5.33 7.51 8.66
C VAL A 116 -5.62 6.12 8.15
N TYR A 117 -6.90 5.74 8.07
CA TYR A 117 -7.29 4.55 7.35
C TYR A 117 -7.16 4.74 5.83
N ILE A 118 -7.03 3.63 5.10
CA ILE A 118 -6.84 3.66 3.64
C ILE A 118 -8.05 4.24 2.90
N ASP A 119 -9.25 4.10 3.47
CA ASP A 119 -10.47 4.65 2.89
C ASP A 119 -10.53 6.17 3.02
N GLU A 120 -10.10 6.72 4.16
CA GLU A 120 -9.93 8.17 4.32
C GLU A 120 -8.93 8.74 3.30
N LEU A 121 -7.84 8.02 3.00
CA LEU A 121 -6.89 8.44 1.98
C LEU A 121 -7.52 8.36 0.58
N ALA A 122 -8.17 7.24 0.24
CA ALA A 122 -8.77 7.02 -1.07
C ALA A 122 -9.87 8.03 -1.40
N ASP A 123 -10.67 8.44 -0.42
CA ASP A 123 -11.72 9.45 -0.61
C ASP A 123 -11.12 10.85 -0.87
N ASN A 124 -9.91 11.13 -0.39
CA ASN A 124 -9.17 12.36 -0.73
C ASN A 124 -8.50 12.30 -2.10
N LEU A 125 -8.10 11.11 -2.58
CA LEU A 125 -7.53 10.92 -3.93
C LEU A 125 -8.57 10.99 -5.05
N LYS A 126 -9.85 10.84 -4.73
CA LYS A 126 -10.98 10.93 -5.68
C LYS A 126 -11.51 12.36 -5.88
N ARG A 127 -11.08 13.30 -5.05
CA ARG A 127 -11.43 14.73 -5.13
C ARG A 127 -10.40 15.47 -5.97
#